data_AF-G5SS87-F1
#
_entry.id   AF-G5SS87-F1
#
_cell.length_a   1.000
_cell.length_b   1.000
_cell.length_c   1.000
_cell.angle_alpha   90.00
_cell.angle_beta   90.00
_cell.angle_gamma   90.00
#
_symmetry.space_group_name_H-M   'P 1'
#
loop_
_entity.id
_entity.type
_entity.pdbx_description
1 polymer ?
#
loop_
_entity_poly.entity_id
_entity_poly.type
_entity_poly.pdbx_seq_one_letter_code
_entity_poly.pdbx_strand_id
1 'polypeptide(L)' 'MKELHFDYTLRTRYAETDQMGVVYYGNYPQYLELGRVEWLRAIGLTYKEME' A
#
# COMPACT_ATOMS: atom_id res chain seq x y z
N MET A 1 -17.45 5.07 18.76
CA MET A 1 -17.30 4.72 17.33
C MET A 1 -16.01 3.92 17.21
N LYS A 2 -16.03 2.74 16.58
CA LYS A 2 -14.79 2.02 16.24
C LYS A 2 -13.98 2.95 15.33
N GLU A 3 -12.71 3.13 15.65
CA GLU A 3 -11.79 3.88 14.81
C GLU A 3 -11.79 3.28 13.39
N LEU A 4 -12.14 4.09 12.40
CA LEU A 4 -12.16 3.74 10.97
C LEU A 4 -10.78 3.98 10.31
N HIS A 5 -9.72 4.13 11.11
CA HIS A 5 -8.39 4.43 10.61
C HIS A 5 -7.53 3.17 10.58
N PHE A 6 -6.74 3.03 9.52
CA PHE A 6 -5.72 2.01 9.37
C PHE A 6 -4.50 2.65 8.74
N ASP A 7 -3.37 2.59 9.46
CA ASP A 7 -2.11 3.15 9.00
C ASP A 7 -1.18 2.03 8.53
N TYR A 8 -0.60 2.22 7.33
CA TYR A 8 0.42 1.34 6.80
C TYR A 8 1.63 2.16 6.36
N THR A 9 2.79 1.82 6.92
CA THR A 9 4.06 2.47 6.59
C THR A 9 4.83 1.63 5.58
N LEU A 10 5.09 2.21 4.41
CA LEU A 10 5.94 1.62 3.38
C LEU A 10 7.27 2.37 3.31
N ARG A 11 8.38 1.62 3.24
CA ARG A 11 9.70 2.18 2.96
C ARG A 11 9.92 2.21 1.44
N THR A 12 10.01 3.40 0.87
CA THR A 12 10.41 3.59 -0.53
C THR A 12 11.80 3.02 -0.78
N ARG A 13 11.93 2.30 -1.90
CA ARG A 13 13.18 1.71 -2.39
C ARG A 13 13.77 2.58 -3.48
N TYR A 14 15.10 2.58 -3.61
CA TYR A 14 15.79 3.37 -4.64
C TYR A 14 15.31 3.05 -6.06
N ALA A 15 15.01 1.78 -6.34
CA ALA A 15 14.48 1.32 -7.64
C ALA A 15 13.11 1.90 -8.01
N GLU A 16 12.39 2.50 -7.04
CA GLU A 16 11.07 3.10 -7.26
C GLU A 16 11.16 4.60 -7.57
N THR A 17 12.38 5.16 -7.55
CA THR A 17 12.66 6.55 -7.87
C THR A 17 13.15 6.73 -9.30
N ASP A 18 12.92 7.90 -9.89
CA ASP A 18 13.41 8.26 -11.22
C ASP A 18 14.55 9.30 -11.17
N GLN A 19 15.01 9.75 -12.33
CA GLN A 19 16.10 10.73 -12.44
C GLN A 19 15.78 12.10 -11.83
N MET A 20 14.52 12.37 -11.49
CA MET A 20 14.10 13.60 -10.80
C MET A 20 14.24 13.49 -9.27
N GLY A 21 14.66 12.33 -8.75
CA GLY A 21 14.92 12.12 -7.32
C GLY A 21 13.66 11.94 -6.47
N VAL A 22 12.54 11.62 -7.11
CA VAL A 22 11.24 11.36 -6.46
C VAL A 22 10.71 9.98 -6.86
N VAL A 23 9.70 9.50 -6.15
CA VAL A 23 8.98 8.26 -6.53
C VAL A 23 8.33 8.47 -7.88
N TYR A 24 8.63 7.59 -8.83
CA TYR A 24 7.98 7.61 -10.15
C TYR A 24 6.47 7.41 -10.00
N TYR A 25 5.67 8.23 -10.68
CA TYR A 25 4.22 8.25 -10.48
C TYR A 25 3.55 6.89 -10.75
N GLY A 26 4.14 6.08 -11.63
CA GLY A 26 3.63 4.74 -11.94
C GLY A 26 3.80 3.72 -10.81
N ASN A 27 4.41 4.07 -9.67
CA ASN A 27 4.53 3.21 -8.50
C ASN A 27 3.43 3.45 -7.45
N TYR A 28 2.70 4.57 -7.51
CA TYR A 28 1.62 4.86 -6.54
C TYR A 28 0.47 3.85 -6.58
N PRO A 29 0.03 3.29 -7.74
CA PRO A 29 -0.97 2.23 -7.75
C PRO A 29 -0.56 1.00 -6.93
N GLN A 30 0.72 0.61 -7.00
CA GLN A 30 1.27 -0.50 -6.24
C GLN A 30 1.32 -0.17 -4.74
N TYR A 31 1.61 1.07 -4.36
CA TYR A 31 1.59 1.50 -2.96
C TYR A 31 0.18 1.44 -2.38
N LEU A 32 -0.82 1.88 -3.15
CA LEU A 32 -2.24 1.76 -2.77
C LEU A 32 -2.63 0.29 -2.58
N GLU A 33 -2.21 -0.58 -3.51
CA GLU A 33 -2.53 -1.99 -3.46
C GLU A 33 -1.89 -2.68 -2.24
N LEU A 34 -0.64 -2.36 -1.91
CA LEU A 34 0.01 -2.85 -0.69
C LEU A 34 -0.77 -2.41 0.56
N GLY A 35 -1.15 -1.14 0.65
CA GLY A 35 -1.95 -0.64 1.76
C GLY A 35 -3.31 -1.35 1.88
N ARG A 36 -3.97 -1.60 0.75
CA ARG A 36 -5.23 -2.35 0.70
C ARG A 36 -5.07 -3.78 1.18
N VAL A 37 -4.05 -4.50 0.69
CA VAL A 37 -3.79 -5.89 1.09
C VAL A 37 -3.52 -5.98 2.59
N GLU A 38 -2.75 -5.05 3.15
CA GLU A 38 -2.47 -5.05 4.60
C GLU A 38 -3.68 -4.66 5.43
N TRP A 39 -4.53 -3.75 4.93
CA TRP A 39 -5.80 -3.44 5.57
C TRP A 39 -6.73 -4.66 5.62
N LEU A 40 -6.82 -5.42 4.52
CA LEU A 40 -7.61 -6.65 4.46
C LEU A 40 -7.10 -7.69 5.46
N ARG A 41 -5.77 -7.89 5.52
CA ARG A 41 -5.15 -8.77 6.52
C ARG A 41 -5.48 -8.32 7.95
N ALA A 42 -5.45 -7.01 8.22
CA ALA A 42 -5.76 -6.47 9.54
C ALA A 42 -7.21 -6.72 9.98
N ILE A 43 -8.15 -6.82 9.03
CA ILE A 43 -9.55 -7.19 9.32
C ILE A 43 -9.82 -8.69 9.19
N GLY A 44 -8.78 -9.52 9.03
CA GLY A 44 -8.88 -10.98 8.98
C GLY A 44 -9.38 -11.53 7.65
N LEU A 45 -9.39 -10.72 6.59
CA LEU A 45 -9.71 -11.14 5.23
C LEU A 45 -8.43 -11.36 4.43
N THR A 46 -8.43 -12.40 3.61
CA THR A 46 -7.37 -12.64 2.64
C THR A 46 -7.76 -12.05 1.29
N TYR A 47 -6.76 -11.64 0.51
CA TYR A 47 -6.97 -11.16 -0.85
C TYR A 47 -7.74 -12.17 -1.71
N LYS A 48 -7.43 -13.45 -1.54
CA LYS A 48 -8.06 -14.56 -2.26
C LYS A 48 -9.56 -14.69 -1.98
N GLU A 49 -10.03 -14.23 -0.82
CA GLU A 49 -11.47 -14.25 -0.50
C GLU A 49 -12.24 -13.09 -1.16
N MET A 50 -11.53 -12.09 -1.70
CA MET A 50 -12.14 -10.95 -2.37
C MET A 50 -12.22 -11.09 -3.90
N GLU A 51 -11.32 -11.86 -4.52
CA GLU A 51 -11.42 -12.26 -5.93
C GLU A 51 -12.44 -13.38 -6.12
#